data_AF-A0A529N509-F1
#
_entry.id   AF-A0A529N509-F1
#
_cell.length_a   1.000
_cell.length_b   1.000
_cell.length_c   1.000
_cell.angle_alpha   90.00
_cell.angle_beta   90.00
_cell.angle_gamma   90.00
#
_symmetry.space_group_name_H-M   'P 1'
#
loop_
_entity.id
_entity.type
_entity.pdbx_description
1 polymer ?
#
loop_
_entity_poly.entity_id
_entity_poly.type
_entity_poly.pdbx_seq_one_letter_code
_entity_poly.pdbx_strand_id
1 'polypeptide(L)'
;AMVASNNTVVFQFGPDHQKLLALGGGAWVFGIANPVLYMIILALITGFILRWTKFGRHIFAIGGNEHAATLTGVPVKQIKVAVYMISALSAGLAGIIQTGWLGAVTTNLGTGMELQVIAATVIRGANLAGGVGTALGAIVGAA
;
A
#
# COMPACT_ATOMS: atom_id res chain seq x y z
N ALA A 1 -13.18 6.19 -14.76
CA ALA A 1 -13.89 6.96 -13.70
C ALA A 1 -14.50 8.27 -14.25
N MET A 2 -13.75 9.15 -14.93
CA MET A 2 -14.28 10.41 -15.51
C MET A 2 -15.44 10.23 -16.50
N VAL A 3 -15.38 9.23 -17.38
CA VAL A 3 -16.42 9.00 -18.42
C VAL A 3 -17.72 8.43 -17.82
N ALA A 4 -17.64 7.73 -16.69
CA ALA A 4 -18.81 7.17 -16.02
C ALA A 4 -19.49 8.18 -15.05
N SER A 5 -18.74 9.17 -14.57
CA SER A 5 -19.17 10.09 -13.50
C SER A 5 -19.68 11.44 -14.01
N ASN A 6 -19.68 11.69 -15.32
CA ASN A 6 -20.17 12.92 -15.95
C ASN A 6 -19.79 14.24 -15.21
N ASN A 7 -18.56 14.29 -14.69
CA ASN A 7 -18.00 15.40 -13.90
C ASN A 7 -18.78 15.75 -12.60
N THR A 8 -19.62 14.85 -12.06
CA THR A 8 -20.28 15.02 -10.76
C THR A 8 -19.61 14.15 -9.70
N VAL A 9 -19.42 14.72 -8.51
CA VAL A 9 -18.95 14.03 -7.32
C VAL A 9 -20.04 13.07 -6.83
N VAL A 10 -19.75 11.76 -6.84
CA VAL A 10 -20.71 10.73 -6.42
C VAL A 10 -20.68 10.64 -4.90
N PHE A 11 -21.74 11.15 -4.26
CA PHE A 11 -21.93 11.12 -2.80
C PHE A 11 -22.85 10.00 -2.31
N GLN A 12 -23.47 9.23 -3.22
CA GLN A 12 -24.43 8.17 -2.87
C GLN A 12 -23.91 6.78 -3.27
N PHE A 13 -23.34 6.07 -2.30
CA PHE A 13 -22.92 4.65 -2.46
C PHE A 13 -24.01 3.70 -1.95
N GLY A 14 -25.22 3.76 -2.53
CA GLY A 14 -26.30 2.79 -2.25
C GLY A 14 -26.70 2.61 -0.77
N PRO A 15 -27.44 1.53 -0.43
CA PRO A 15 -27.99 1.30 0.91
C PRO A 15 -26.96 0.89 1.99
N ASP A 16 -25.75 0.47 1.61
CA ASP A 16 -24.65 0.13 2.54
C ASP A 16 -23.65 1.28 2.78
N HIS A 17 -23.99 2.50 2.33
CA HIS A 17 -23.19 3.72 2.48
C HIS A 17 -22.72 3.98 3.93
N GLN A 18 -23.57 3.70 4.92
CA GLN A 18 -23.24 3.88 6.34
C GLN A 18 -22.19 2.88 6.85
N LYS A 19 -22.12 1.65 6.31
CA LYS A 19 -21.11 0.66 6.69
C LYS A 19 -19.75 1.00 6.08
N LEU A 20 -19.73 1.51 4.85
CA LEU A 20 -18.52 2.00 4.18
C LEU A 20 -17.93 3.23 4.90
N LEU A 21 -18.78 4.18 5.31
CA LEU A 21 -18.37 5.33 6.12
C LEU A 21 -17.92 4.91 7.54
N ALA A 22 -18.58 3.91 8.16
CA ALA A 22 -18.17 3.42 9.46
C ALA A 22 -16.83 2.65 9.43
N LEU A 23 -16.49 2.02 8.30
CA LEU A 23 -15.20 1.36 8.09
C LEU A 23 -14.07 2.39 7.84
N GLY A 24 -14.32 3.43 7.05
CA GLY A 24 -13.34 4.46 6.69
C GLY A 24 -13.18 5.60 7.70
N GLY A 25 -14.27 6.05 8.34
CA GLY A 25 -14.32 7.20 9.25
C GLY A 25 -14.73 6.87 10.69
N GLY A 26 -15.10 5.62 10.99
CA GLY A 26 -15.39 5.22 12.37
C GLY A 26 -14.14 5.20 13.24
N ALA A 27 -14.31 5.47 14.53
CA ALA A 27 -13.28 5.27 15.56
C ALA A 27 -13.77 4.15 16.49
N TRP A 28 -13.61 2.90 16.05
CA TRP A 28 -14.17 1.74 16.75
C TRP A 28 -13.35 1.32 17.98
N VAL A 29 -12.08 1.72 18.06
CA VAL A 29 -11.16 1.35 19.15
C VAL A 29 -10.46 2.61 19.66
N PHE A 30 -10.71 2.97 20.92
CA PHE A 30 -9.97 4.00 21.67
C PHE A 30 -9.91 5.42 21.07
N GLY A 31 -10.85 5.82 20.19
CA GLY A 31 -10.84 7.15 19.56
C GLY A 31 -9.79 7.33 18.46
N ILE A 32 -9.15 6.24 18.01
CA ILE A 32 -8.18 6.24 16.91
C ILE A 32 -8.93 6.09 15.59
N ALA A 33 -8.57 6.90 14.60
CA ALA A 33 -9.14 6.81 13.26
C ALA A 33 -8.84 5.43 12.64
N ASN A 34 -9.86 4.72 12.17
CA ASN A 34 -9.72 3.40 11.52
C ASN A 34 -8.61 3.33 10.44
N PRO A 35 -8.35 4.35 9.59
CA PRO A 35 -7.26 4.34 8.62
C PRO A 35 -5.87 4.13 9.25
N VAL A 36 -5.65 4.65 10.46
CA VAL A 36 -4.39 4.47 11.20
C VAL A 36 -4.24 3.02 11.66
N LEU A 37 -5.33 2.38 12.09
CA LEU A 37 -5.32 0.96 12.45
C LEU A 37 -4.99 0.08 11.24
N TYR A 38 -5.59 0.35 10.07
CA TYR A 38 -5.26 -0.37 8.83
C TYR A 38 -3.79 -0.19 8.43
N MET A 39 -3.26 1.03 8.56
CA MET A 39 -1.85 1.31 8.32
C MET A 39 -0.96 0.48 9.25
N ILE A 40 -1.23 0.46 10.57
CA ILE A 40 -0.45 -0.30 11.55
C ILE A 40 -0.51 -1.81 11.27
N ILE A 41 -1.67 -2.33 10.90
CA ILE A 41 -1.83 -3.75 10.58
C ILE A 41 -1.05 -4.12 9.32
N LEU A 42 -1.19 -3.36 8.23
CA LEU A 42 -0.46 -3.58 6.98
C LEU A 42 1.06 -3.44 7.17
N ALA A 43 1.46 -2.47 7.98
CA ALA A 43 2.85 -2.25 8.39
C ALA A 43 3.45 -3.46 9.11
N LEU A 44 2.74 -3.99 10.11
CA LEU A 44 3.18 -5.15 10.88
C LEU A 44 3.25 -6.40 9.99
N ILE A 45 2.23 -6.64 9.17
CA ILE A 45 2.21 -7.79 8.24
C ILE A 45 3.38 -7.70 7.26
N THR A 46 3.55 -6.56 6.59
CA THR A 46 4.60 -6.38 5.59
C THR A 46 5.99 -6.40 6.23
N GLY A 47 6.15 -5.78 7.40
CA GLY A 47 7.39 -5.81 8.17
C GLY A 47 7.77 -7.21 8.64
N PHE A 48 6.80 -8.00 9.10
CA PHE A 48 7.01 -9.38 9.48
C PHE A 48 7.38 -10.25 8.27
N ILE A 49 6.67 -10.11 7.16
CA ILE A 49 6.98 -10.82 5.91
C ILE A 49 8.40 -10.49 5.45
N LEU A 50 8.76 -9.21 5.38
CA LEU A 50 10.09 -8.81 4.92
C LEU A 50 11.22 -9.25 5.85
N ARG A 51 11.01 -9.24 7.17
CA ARG A 51 12.07 -9.52 8.15
C ARG A 51 12.22 -11.00 8.50
N TRP A 52 11.13 -11.75 8.59
CA TRP A 52 11.12 -13.11 9.15
C TRP A 52 10.84 -14.22 8.15
N THR A 53 10.32 -13.91 6.95
CA THR A 53 10.00 -14.95 5.96
C THR A 53 11.13 -15.17 4.94
N LYS A 54 11.21 -16.39 4.41
CA LYS A 54 12.10 -16.69 3.28
C LYS A 54 11.78 -15.79 2.08
N PHE A 55 10.51 -15.46 1.86
CA PHE A 55 10.08 -14.56 0.78
C PHE A 55 10.77 -13.19 0.85
N GLY A 56 10.82 -12.57 2.03
CA GLY A 56 11.56 -11.32 2.25
C GLY A 56 13.05 -11.43 1.90
N ARG A 57 13.71 -12.51 2.32
CA ARG A 57 15.13 -12.77 1.99
C ARG A 57 15.37 -12.84 0.48
N HIS A 58 14.46 -13.47 -0.27
CA HIS A 58 14.58 -13.57 -1.72
C HIS A 58 14.35 -12.20 -2.40
N ILE A 59 13.42 -11.38 -1.88
CA ILE A 59 13.21 -10.01 -2.37
C ILE A 59 14.49 -9.17 -2.24
N PHE A 60 15.14 -9.19 -1.08
CA PHE A 60 16.39 -8.45 -0.88
C PHE A 60 17.53 -8.97 -1.76
N ALA A 61 17.62 -10.30 -1.96
CA ALA A 61 18.61 -10.90 -2.86
C ALA A 61 18.41 -10.46 -4.33
N ILE A 62 17.16 -10.46 -4.81
CA ILE A 62 16.81 -9.99 -6.15
C ILE A 62 17.14 -8.49 -6.30
N GLY A 63 16.85 -7.69 -5.27
CA GLY A 63 17.10 -6.26 -5.29
C GLY A 63 18.59 -5.89 -5.26
N GLY A 64 19.46 -6.74 -4.72
CA GLY A 64 20.91 -6.51 -4.75
C GLY A 64 21.53 -6.88 -6.10
N ASN A 65 21.20 -8.08 -6.62
CA ASN A 65 21.63 -8.50 -7.95
C ASN A 65 20.71 -9.61 -8.49
N GLU A 66 19.86 -9.25 -9.46
CA GLU A 66 18.91 -10.18 -10.08
C GLU A 66 19.60 -11.36 -10.79
N HIS A 67 20.73 -11.11 -11.45
CA HIS A 67 21.48 -12.15 -12.16
C HIS A 67 22.06 -13.17 -11.18
N ALA A 68 22.64 -12.69 -10.07
CA ALA A 68 23.15 -13.57 -9.02
C ALA A 68 22.04 -14.35 -8.29
N ALA A 69 20.88 -13.73 -8.07
CA ALA A 69 19.72 -14.41 -7.50
C ALA A 69 19.25 -15.56 -8.40
N THR A 70 19.18 -15.34 -9.71
CA THR A 70 18.78 -16.38 -10.67
C THR A 70 19.77 -17.55 -10.69
N LEU A 71 21.07 -17.26 -10.65
CA LEU A 71 22.13 -18.28 -10.61
C LEU A 71 22.14 -19.10 -9.30
N THR A 72 21.63 -18.56 -8.21
CA THR A 72 21.50 -19.24 -6.91
C THR A 72 20.20 -20.04 -6.76
N GLY A 73 19.41 -20.15 -7.83
CA GLY A 73 18.17 -20.95 -7.85
C GLY A 73 16.94 -20.23 -7.28
N VAL A 74 17.02 -18.90 -7.06
CA VAL A 74 15.87 -18.10 -6.63
C VAL A 74 14.87 -17.97 -7.79
N PRO A 75 13.58 -18.31 -7.61
CA PRO A 75 12.56 -18.15 -8.65
C PRO A 75 12.16 -16.67 -8.81
N VAL A 76 13.06 -15.86 -9.40
CA VAL A 76 12.93 -14.41 -9.54
C VAL A 76 11.58 -14.00 -10.13
N LYS A 77 11.15 -14.67 -11.21
CA LYS A 77 9.88 -14.35 -11.90
C LYS A 77 8.67 -14.47 -10.97
N GLN A 78 8.57 -15.58 -10.22
CA GLN A 78 7.44 -15.83 -9.33
C GLN A 78 7.41 -14.83 -8.17
N ILE A 79 8.57 -14.50 -7.61
CA ILE A 79 8.68 -13.54 -6.52
C ILE A 79 8.30 -12.14 -6.98
N LYS A 80 8.77 -11.70 -8.17
CA LYS A 80 8.34 -10.40 -8.73
C LYS A 80 6.83 -10.32 -8.91
N VAL A 81 6.22 -11.36 -9.49
CA VAL A 81 4.76 -11.41 -9.67
C VAL A 81 4.05 -11.32 -8.32
N ALA A 82 4.49 -12.09 -7.31
CA ALA A 82 3.91 -12.03 -5.97
C ALA A 82 4.04 -10.64 -5.33
N VAL A 83 5.18 -9.96 -5.48
CA VAL A 83 5.38 -8.60 -4.96
C VAL A 83 4.42 -7.60 -5.64
N TYR A 84 4.29 -7.65 -6.97
CA TYR A 84 3.33 -6.80 -7.69
C TYR A 84 1.89 -7.07 -7.27
N MET A 85 1.52 -8.33 -7.05
CA MET A 85 0.18 -8.70 -6.58
C MET A 85 -0.11 -8.18 -5.18
N ILE A 86 0.84 -8.29 -4.25
CA ILE A 86 0.69 -7.76 -2.88
C ILE A 86 0.58 -6.23 -2.90
N SER A 87 1.36 -5.56 -3.76
CA SER A 87 1.29 -4.11 -3.95
C SER A 87 -0.07 -3.68 -4.50
N ALA A 88 -0.57 -4.35 -5.54
CA ALA A 88 -1.88 -4.09 -6.13
C ALA A 88 -3.02 -4.32 -5.13
N LEU A 89 -2.95 -5.39 -4.33
CA LEU A 89 -3.92 -5.68 -3.27
C LEU A 89 -3.92 -4.59 -2.19
N SER A 90 -2.74 -4.14 -1.77
CA SER A 90 -2.59 -3.06 -0.79
C SER A 90 -3.13 -1.73 -1.33
N ALA A 91 -2.84 -1.40 -2.60
CA ALA A 91 -3.37 -0.22 -3.26
C ALA A 91 -4.90 -0.27 -3.42
N GLY A 92 -5.45 -1.44 -3.76
CA GLY A 92 -6.90 -1.64 -3.83
C GLY A 92 -7.58 -1.46 -2.46
N LEU A 93 -7.01 -2.03 -1.40
CA LEU A 93 -7.52 -1.89 -0.04
C LEU A 93 -7.43 -0.42 0.44
N ALA A 94 -6.31 0.25 0.18
CA ALA A 94 -6.13 1.67 0.49
C ALA A 94 -7.14 2.54 -0.25
N GLY A 95 -7.43 2.23 -1.52
CA GLY A 95 -8.47 2.89 -2.30
C GLY A 95 -9.86 2.75 -1.66
N ILE A 96 -10.25 1.53 -1.27
CA ILE A 96 -11.55 1.29 -0.59
C ILE A 96 -11.65 2.10 0.70
N ILE A 97 -10.60 2.09 1.53
CA ILE A 97 -10.55 2.88 2.78
C ILE A 97 -10.65 4.38 2.48
N GLN A 98 -9.92 4.87 1.47
CA GLN A 98 -9.92 6.27 1.08
C GLN A 98 -11.32 6.72 0.61
N THR A 99 -12.01 5.90 -0.18
CA THR A 99 -13.39 6.19 -0.61
C THR A 99 -14.36 6.22 0.56
N GLY A 100 -14.20 5.32 1.54
CA GLY A 100 -14.98 5.30 2.77
C GLY A 100 -14.68 6.47 3.71
N TRP A 101 -13.48 7.06 3.64
CA TRP A 101 -13.10 8.22 4.45
C TRP A 101 -13.61 9.55 3.88
N LEU A 102 -13.48 9.77 2.56
CA LEU A 102 -13.98 11.00 1.94
C LEU A 102 -15.51 11.01 1.76
N GLY A 103 -16.17 9.85 1.73
CA GLY A 103 -17.59 9.75 1.42
C GLY A 103 -17.95 10.22 0.00
N ALA A 104 -16.94 10.50 -0.83
CA ALA A 104 -17.04 10.97 -2.20
C ALA A 104 -15.79 10.55 -2.98
N VAL A 105 -15.96 10.19 -4.26
CA VAL A 105 -14.83 10.00 -5.18
C VAL A 105 -14.73 11.20 -6.10
N THR A 106 -13.66 11.98 -5.96
CA THR A 106 -13.29 13.03 -6.92
C THR A 106 -12.27 12.48 -7.91
N THR A 107 -12.23 13.04 -9.11
CA THR A 107 -11.29 12.62 -10.18
C THR A 107 -9.84 12.98 -9.89
N ASN A 108 -9.60 13.84 -8.89
CA ASN A 108 -8.27 14.24 -8.45
C ASN A 108 -7.76 13.44 -7.24
N LEU A 109 -8.58 12.52 -6.70
CA LEU A 109 -8.12 11.60 -5.66
C LEU A 109 -7.08 10.64 -6.24
N GLY A 110 -5.85 10.73 -5.74
CA GLY A 110 -4.72 9.91 -6.21
C GLY A 110 -3.63 10.71 -6.91
N THR A 111 -3.96 11.88 -7.45
CA THR A 111 -3.01 12.67 -8.22
C THR A 111 -1.85 13.16 -7.33
N GLY A 112 -0.63 12.79 -7.69
CA GLY A 112 0.58 13.15 -6.94
C GLY A 112 0.87 12.27 -5.72
N MET A 113 -0.08 11.45 -5.26
CA MET A 113 0.15 10.51 -4.16
C MET A 113 1.16 9.43 -4.54
N GLU A 114 1.21 9.01 -5.80
CA GLU A 114 2.22 8.05 -6.30
C GLU A 114 3.64 8.57 -6.07
N LEU A 115 3.91 9.82 -6.47
CA LEU A 115 5.20 10.48 -6.31
C LEU A 115 5.52 10.73 -4.83
N GLN A 116 4.53 11.13 -4.03
CA GLN A 116 4.72 11.31 -2.59
C GLN A 116 5.08 10.00 -1.88
N VAL A 117 4.45 8.88 -2.24
CA VAL A 117 4.77 7.55 -1.68
C VAL A 117 6.19 7.12 -2.05
N ILE A 118 6.61 7.35 -3.29
CA ILE A 118 8.00 7.07 -3.72
C ILE A 118 8.97 7.97 -2.94
N ALA A 119 8.70 9.27 -2.83
CA ALA A 119 9.55 10.20 -2.09
C ALA A 119 9.66 9.84 -0.61
N ALA A 120 8.53 9.57 0.06
CA ALA A 120 8.46 9.15 1.45
C ALA A 120 9.34 7.92 1.73
N THR A 121 9.21 6.87 0.91
CA THR A 121 9.96 5.63 1.08
C THR A 121 11.46 5.81 0.84
N VAL A 122 11.86 6.64 -0.13
CA VAL A 122 13.27 6.92 -0.45
C VAL A 122 13.92 7.81 0.61
N ILE A 123 13.25 8.89 1.04
CA ILE A 123 13.74 9.80 2.10
C ILE A 123 14.10 9.02 3.36
N ARG A 124 13.31 7.98 3.68
CA ARG A 124 13.49 7.19 4.88
C ARG A 124 14.41 5.96 4.71
N GLY A 125 14.99 5.75 3.52
CA GLY A 125 16.10 4.82 3.32
C GLY A 125 15.80 3.56 2.51
N ALA A 126 14.71 3.54 1.72
CA ALA A 126 14.57 2.56 0.65
C ALA A 126 15.45 2.96 -0.55
N ASN A 127 16.22 2.02 -1.09
CA ASN A 127 17.06 2.27 -2.26
C ASN A 127 16.29 1.98 -3.56
N LEU A 128 16.23 2.94 -4.48
CA LEU A 128 15.65 2.75 -5.82
C LEU A 128 16.44 1.73 -6.66
N ALA A 129 17.74 1.60 -6.40
CA ALA A 129 18.57 0.57 -7.02
C ALA A 129 18.32 -0.84 -6.44
N GLY A 130 17.56 -0.95 -5.35
CA GLY A 130 17.13 -2.21 -4.75
C GLY A 130 18.02 -2.70 -3.60
N GLY A 131 17.57 -3.79 -2.97
CA GLY A 131 18.36 -4.56 -1.99
C GLY A 131 18.39 -3.97 -0.57
N VAL A 132 17.87 -2.77 -0.34
CA VAL A 132 17.86 -2.09 0.96
C VAL A 132 16.52 -1.39 1.20
N GLY A 133 15.92 -1.63 2.37
CA GLY A 133 14.68 -0.97 2.80
C GLY A 133 13.99 -1.72 3.95
N THR A 134 13.13 -1.04 4.70
CA THR A 134 12.31 -1.67 5.75
C THR A 134 10.88 -1.13 5.72
N ALA A 135 9.90 -1.96 6.09
CA ALA A 135 8.50 -1.51 6.18
C ALA A 135 8.32 -0.37 7.20
N LEU A 136 9.06 -0.41 8.32
CA LEU A 136 9.09 0.68 9.30
C LEU A 136 9.67 1.97 8.71
N GLY A 137 10.62 1.86 7.78
CA GLY A 137 11.12 3.00 7.04
C GLY A 137 10.03 3.62 6.16
N ALA A 138 9.29 2.82 5.39
CA ALA A 138 8.21 3.34 4.56
C ALA A 138 7.17 4.16 5.34
N ILE A 139 6.79 3.70 6.54
CA ILE A 139 5.78 4.36 7.38
C ILE A 139 6.30 5.69 7.94
N VAL A 140 7.53 5.70 8.47
CA VAL A 140 8.10 6.93 9.07
C VAL A 140 8.35 8.00 8.01
N GLY A 141 8.59 7.62 6.75
CA GLY A 141 8.70 8.58 5.66
C GLY A 141 7.36 9.10 5.14
N ALA A 142 6.26 8.35 5.37
CA ALA A 142 4.92 8.68 4.91
C ALA A 142 4.06 9.40 5.98
N ALA A 143 4.52 9.42 7.23
CA ALA A 143 3.93 10.16 8.35
C ALA A 143 4.39 11.62 8.34
#